data_AF-A0A1R4H9T6-F1
#
_entry.id   AF-A0A1R4H9T6-F1
#
_cell.length_a   1.000
_cell.length_b   1.000
_cell.length_c   1.000
_cell.angle_alpha   90.00
_cell.angle_beta   90.00
_cell.angle_gamma   90.00
#
_symmetry.space_group_name_H-M   'P 1'
#
loop_
_entity.id
_entity.type
_entity.pdbx_description
1 polymer ?
#
loop_
_entity_poly.entity_id
_entity_poly.type
_entity_poly.pdbx_seq_one_letter_code
_entity_poly.pdbx_strand_id
1 'polypeptide(L)'
;MFFNAKKLINLRGCFFKLLFFALILLSTRGLAAECGILRLQTHRSLGTAITHNKCPVATDLSLASVIELQAGTRVWLESVEKSQQAEGYQIVCLNKSAAVQKLKIVRATTPWLASLSLPDCSSWLANRLACKQPGNQNEVLLCAISQKPSPVVMRAVQSKTSVTVRGFDDHLQRQSPPEQRKWARFVSPGINLCRRLLNTNQAITLSWTIETTGTVSHASIVESGIDRQFSACALEALEHIDFPDVAHETRLTVSF
;
A
#
# COMPACT_ATOMS: atom_id res chain seq x y z
N MET A 1 -11.91 33.94 72.81
CA MET A 1 -11.67 32.98 71.72
C MET A 1 -11.57 33.75 70.41
N PHE A 2 -10.36 34.06 69.94
CA PHE A 2 -10.14 34.67 68.63
C PHE A 2 -9.57 33.61 67.69
N PHE A 3 -10.40 33.13 66.76
CA PHE A 3 -9.94 32.24 65.70
C PHE A 3 -8.99 32.99 64.78
N ASN A 4 -7.76 32.50 64.70
CA ASN A 4 -6.65 33.14 64.00
C ASN A 4 -6.84 33.04 62.47
N ALA A 5 -7.44 34.08 61.89
CA ALA A 5 -7.81 34.15 60.47
C ALA A 5 -6.64 33.95 59.48
N LYS A 6 -5.38 34.13 59.92
CA LYS A 6 -4.19 33.88 59.09
C LYS A 6 -4.03 32.40 58.70
N LYS A 7 -4.54 31.45 59.48
CA LYS A 7 -4.42 30.01 59.16
C LYS A 7 -5.36 29.56 58.03
N LEU A 8 -6.52 30.21 57.87
CA LEU A 8 -7.51 29.88 56.84
C LEU A 8 -7.10 30.35 55.43
N ILE A 9 -6.35 31.45 55.33
CA ILE A 9 -5.88 32.00 54.04
C ILE A 9 -4.80 31.10 53.42
N ASN A 10 -3.91 30.51 54.25
CA ASN A 10 -2.86 29.62 53.77
C ASN A 10 -3.39 28.26 53.26
N LEU A 11 -4.48 27.77 53.84
CA LEU A 11 -5.09 26.50 53.39
C LEU A 11 -5.74 26.63 52.00
N ARG A 12 -6.32 27.80 51.70
CA ARG A 12 -6.99 28.09 50.42
C ARG A 12 -6.03 28.15 49.24
N GLY A 13 -4.82 28.66 49.46
CA GLY A 13 -3.75 28.71 48.44
C GLY A 13 -3.18 27.32 48.10
N CYS A 14 -3.06 26.43 49.08
CA CYS A 14 -2.62 25.04 48.85
C CYS A 14 -3.64 24.24 48.02
N PHE A 15 -4.93 24.40 48.32
CA PHE A 15 -5.99 23.68 47.59
C PHE A 15 -6.06 24.08 46.11
N PHE A 16 -5.90 25.38 45.81
CA PHE A 16 -5.91 25.87 44.44
C PHE A 16 -4.69 25.37 43.63
N LYS A 17 -3.51 25.30 44.26
CA LYS A 17 -2.30 24.75 43.64
C LYS A 17 -2.40 23.24 43.37
N LEU A 18 -2.98 22.47 44.30
CA LEU A 18 -3.24 21.04 44.12
C LEU A 18 -4.26 20.76 43.02
N LEU A 19 -5.33 21.56 42.93
CA LEU A 19 -6.35 21.42 41.87
C LEU A 19 -5.77 21.71 40.48
N PHE A 20 -4.92 22.74 40.37
CA PHE A 20 -4.26 23.10 39.11
C PHE A 20 -3.28 22.03 38.64
N PHE A 21 -2.52 21.43 39.57
CA PHE A 21 -1.60 20.33 39.27
C PHE A 21 -2.35 19.07 38.82
N ALA A 22 -3.50 18.77 39.44
CA ALA A 22 -4.36 17.67 39.01
C ALA A 22 -4.95 17.92 37.60
N LEU A 23 -5.40 19.15 37.28
CA LEU A 23 -5.90 19.47 35.95
C LEU A 23 -4.83 19.29 34.86
N ILE A 24 -3.59 19.67 35.13
CA ILE A 24 -2.47 19.48 34.21
C ILE A 24 -2.19 17.99 33.99
N LEU A 25 -2.21 17.17 35.06
CA LEU A 25 -2.01 15.72 34.95
C LEU A 25 -3.16 14.97 34.26
N LEU A 26 -4.40 15.47 34.35
CA LEU A 26 -5.53 14.91 33.59
C LEU A 26 -5.50 15.30 32.10
N SER A 27 -4.81 16.39 31.74
CA SER A 27 -4.72 16.84 30.35
C SER A 27 -3.74 16.03 29.48
N THR A 28 -2.86 15.23 30.09
CA THR A 28 -1.86 14.42 29.37
C THR A 28 -2.26 12.95 29.20
N ARG A 29 -3.55 12.65 29.02
CA ARG A 29 -3.95 11.38 28.38
C ARG A 29 -3.78 11.50 26.86
N GLY A 30 -2.54 11.76 26.44
CA GLY A 30 -2.13 11.48 25.07
C GLY A 30 -2.20 9.97 24.89
N LEU A 31 -3.32 9.48 24.35
CA LEU A 31 -3.34 8.17 23.71
C LEU A 31 -2.27 8.25 22.62
N ALA A 32 -1.07 7.75 22.91
CA ALA A 32 -0.05 7.55 21.90
C ALA A 32 -0.64 6.58 20.89
N ALA A 33 -1.27 7.12 19.84
CA ALA A 33 -1.81 6.32 18.77
C ALA A 33 -0.62 5.68 18.07
N GLU A 34 -0.60 4.35 18.01
CA GLU A 34 0.39 3.66 17.20
C GLU A 34 0.16 4.05 15.75
N CYS A 35 1.09 4.87 15.24
CA CYS A 35 1.05 5.43 13.90
C CYS A 35 2.07 4.77 12.99
N GLY A 36 1.80 4.84 11.69
CA GLY A 36 2.64 4.20 10.69
C GLY A 36 2.65 2.69 10.85
N ILE A 37 1.48 2.07 11.06
CA ILE A 37 1.35 0.61 10.95
C ILE A 37 1.30 0.25 9.47
N LEU A 38 0.43 0.94 8.73
CA LEU A 38 0.30 0.88 7.28
C LEU A 38 0.41 2.29 6.71
N ARG A 39 0.81 2.39 5.45
CA ARG A 39 0.82 3.61 4.66
C ARG A 39 -0.08 3.45 3.44
N LEU A 40 -0.97 4.41 3.23
CA LEU A 40 -1.82 4.52 2.05
C LEU A 40 -1.00 5.01 0.86
N GLN A 41 -1.07 4.27 -0.25
CA GLN A 41 -0.57 4.73 -1.54
C GLN A 41 -1.67 5.53 -2.23
N THR A 42 -1.77 6.82 -1.87
CA THR A 42 -2.85 7.72 -2.31
C THR A 42 -3.00 7.79 -3.83
N HIS A 43 -1.88 7.81 -4.55
CA HIS A 43 -1.85 7.88 -6.01
C HIS A 43 -2.45 6.62 -6.70
N ARG A 44 -2.52 5.48 -6.00
CA ARG A 44 -3.13 4.22 -6.49
C ARG A 44 -4.49 3.92 -5.88
N SER A 45 -4.87 4.67 -4.85
CA SER A 45 -6.05 4.37 -4.03
C SER A 45 -7.18 5.35 -4.31
N LEU A 46 -7.49 5.56 -5.58
CA LEU A 46 -8.54 6.50 -5.99
C LEU A 46 -9.91 6.03 -5.53
N GLY A 47 -10.74 6.97 -5.05
CA GLY A 47 -12.06 6.65 -4.50
C GLY A 47 -11.98 5.87 -3.18
N THR A 48 -10.96 6.17 -2.36
CA THR A 48 -10.86 5.70 -0.98
C THR A 48 -10.95 6.89 -0.03
N ALA A 49 -11.64 6.70 1.09
CA ALA A 49 -11.69 7.67 2.17
C ALA A 49 -11.19 7.04 3.45
N ILE A 50 -10.41 7.78 4.23
CA ILE A 50 -9.89 7.33 5.51
C ILE A 50 -10.61 8.10 6.62
N THR A 51 -11.21 7.38 7.55
CA THR A 51 -11.80 7.95 8.77
C THR A 51 -11.12 7.36 9.99
N HIS A 52 -11.26 8.05 11.13
CA HIS A 52 -10.68 7.62 12.41
C HIS A 52 -9.15 7.46 12.43
N ASN A 53 -8.44 8.06 11.46
CA ASN A 53 -6.99 8.12 11.48
C ASN A 53 -6.52 9.18 12.46
N LYS A 54 -5.61 8.80 13.36
CA LYS A 54 -5.04 9.68 14.39
C LYS A 54 -3.61 10.10 14.07
N CYS A 55 -3.08 9.71 12.91
CA CYS A 55 -1.72 10.06 12.55
C CYS A 55 -1.58 11.50 12.06
N PRO A 56 -0.46 12.17 12.40
CA PRO A 56 -0.19 13.52 11.92
C PRO A 56 0.05 13.53 10.40
N VAL A 57 0.59 12.44 9.86
CA VAL A 57 0.78 12.25 8.43
C VAL A 57 -0.45 11.54 7.87
N ALA A 58 -1.15 12.17 6.94
CA ALA A 58 -2.43 11.68 6.40
C ALA A 58 -2.32 10.31 5.69
N THR A 59 -1.16 10.01 5.10
CA THR A 59 -0.88 8.73 4.43
C THR A 59 -0.56 7.61 5.42
N ASP A 60 -0.08 7.92 6.62
CA ASP A 60 0.19 6.92 7.63
C ASP A 60 -1.11 6.60 8.38
N LEU A 61 -1.35 5.32 8.62
CA LEU A 61 -2.60 4.85 9.20
C LEU A 61 -2.37 4.36 10.63
N SER A 62 -3.18 4.87 11.56
CA SER A 62 -3.19 4.42 12.95
C SER A 62 -4.02 3.16 13.13
N LEU A 63 -3.81 2.46 14.25
CA LEU A 63 -4.76 1.45 14.72
C LEU A 63 -6.18 2.03 14.77
N ALA A 64 -7.17 1.21 14.44
CA ALA A 64 -8.59 1.55 14.33
C ALA A 64 -8.97 2.54 13.22
N SER A 65 -8.02 2.96 12.35
CA SER A 65 -8.37 3.67 11.12
C SER A 65 -9.33 2.81 10.29
N VAL A 66 -10.31 3.46 9.67
CA VAL A 66 -11.31 2.84 8.81
C VAL A 66 -11.13 3.36 7.40
N ILE A 67 -10.93 2.43 6.47
CA ILE A 67 -10.80 2.67 5.04
C ILE A 67 -12.16 2.39 4.41
N GLU A 68 -12.74 3.39 3.76
CA GLU A 68 -13.96 3.27 2.99
C GLU A 68 -13.61 3.15 1.51
N LEU A 69 -13.99 2.03 0.90
CA LEU A 69 -13.78 1.74 -0.52
C LEU A 69 -15.09 1.94 -1.27
N GLN A 70 -15.10 2.89 -2.21
CA GLN A 70 -16.22 3.07 -3.13
C GLN A 70 -16.42 1.85 -4.04
N ALA A 71 -17.57 1.78 -4.71
CA ALA A 71 -17.88 0.67 -5.62
C ALA A 71 -16.85 0.58 -6.75
N GLY A 72 -16.34 -0.63 -7.01
CA GLY A 72 -15.38 -0.88 -8.09
C GLY A 72 -13.96 -0.39 -7.82
N THR A 73 -13.68 0.23 -6.67
CA THR A 73 -12.36 0.83 -6.39
C THR A 73 -11.40 -0.11 -5.69
N ARG A 74 -10.12 0.24 -5.74
CA ARG A 74 -9.03 -0.46 -5.08
C ARG A 74 -8.36 0.45 -4.06
N VAL A 75 -7.81 -0.16 -3.02
CA VAL A 75 -6.89 0.49 -2.09
C VAL A 75 -5.57 -0.26 -2.09
N TRP A 76 -4.48 0.48 -2.13
CA TRP A 76 -3.13 -0.04 -2.03
C TRP A 76 -2.47 0.48 -0.75
N LEU A 77 -1.94 -0.43 0.04
CA LEU A 77 -1.30 -0.14 1.31
C LEU A 77 0.08 -0.79 1.36
N GLU A 78 0.99 -0.17 2.09
CA GLU A 78 2.29 -0.74 2.42
C GLU A 78 2.43 -0.86 3.93
N SER A 79 3.06 -1.92 4.41
CA SER A 79 3.52 -1.94 5.80
C SER A 79 4.70 -0.98 5.95
N VAL A 80 4.70 -0.18 7.01
CA VAL A 80 5.88 0.64 7.33
C VAL A 80 6.92 -0.27 7.98
N GLU A 81 8.10 -0.31 7.38
CA GLU A 81 9.23 -1.10 7.87
C GLU A 81 9.69 -0.53 9.21
N LYS A 82 9.50 -1.28 10.29
CA LYS A 82 10.13 -0.98 11.58
C LYS A 82 11.50 -1.66 11.58
N SER A 83 12.50 -1.03 12.18
CA SER A 83 13.93 -1.42 12.19
C SER A 83 14.27 -2.87 12.61
N GLN A 84 13.28 -3.70 12.93
CA GLN A 84 13.39 -5.10 13.31
C GLN A 84 12.73 -6.10 12.34
N GLN A 85 12.06 -5.64 11.28
CA GLN A 85 11.50 -6.48 10.21
C GLN A 85 12.17 -6.09 8.89
N ALA A 86 13.03 -6.97 8.37
CA ALA A 86 13.82 -6.76 7.17
C ALA A 86 13.01 -6.84 5.85
N GLU A 87 11.70 -7.03 5.93
CA GLU A 87 10.83 -7.23 4.77
C GLU A 87 9.53 -6.43 4.93
N GLY A 88 9.35 -5.43 4.08
CA GLY A 88 8.07 -4.76 3.89
C GLY A 88 7.06 -5.65 3.17
N TYR A 89 5.77 -5.39 3.39
CA TYR A 89 4.63 -6.00 2.73
C TYR A 89 3.85 -4.95 1.95
N GLN A 90 3.22 -5.39 0.86
CA GLN A 90 2.23 -4.64 0.10
C GLN A 90 0.88 -5.35 0.18
N ILE A 91 -0.18 -4.57 0.16
CA ILE A 91 -1.54 -5.02 0.37
C ILE A 91 -2.40 -4.34 -0.69
N VAL A 92 -3.26 -5.10 -1.35
CA VAL A 92 -4.29 -4.55 -2.23
C VAL A 92 -5.65 -5.09 -1.79
N CYS A 93 -6.65 -4.23 -1.73
CA CYS A 93 -8.04 -4.65 -1.61
C CYS A 93 -8.88 -4.08 -2.76
N LEU A 94 -9.86 -4.86 -3.22
CA LEU A 94 -10.79 -4.54 -4.29
C LEU A 94 -12.23 -4.67 -3.77
N ASN A 95 -13.00 -3.60 -3.94
CA ASN A 95 -14.44 -3.64 -3.75
C ASN A 95 -15.14 -3.99 -5.08
N LYS A 96 -15.71 -5.19 -5.18
CA LYS A 96 -16.50 -5.65 -6.33
C LYS A 96 -18.00 -5.37 -6.18
N SER A 97 -18.43 -4.87 -5.01
CA SER A 97 -19.83 -4.55 -4.76
C SER A 97 -20.23 -3.20 -5.33
N ALA A 98 -21.54 -2.98 -5.47
CA ALA A 98 -22.11 -1.67 -5.77
C ALA A 98 -22.19 -0.74 -4.54
N ALA A 99 -21.90 -1.25 -3.34
CA ALA A 99 -21.99 -0.52 -2.09
C ALA A 99 -20.61 -0.13 -1.57
N VAL A 100 -20.55 0.87 -0.67
CA VAL A 100 -19.30 1.22 0.02
C VAL A 100 -18.92 0.11 1.00
N GLN A 101 -17.69 -0.38 0.91
CA GLN A 101 -17.15 -1.37 1.83
C GLN A 101 -16.18 -0.72 2.82
N LYS A 102 -16.22 -1.16 4.08
CA LYS A 102 -15.39 -0.60 5.15
C LYS A 102 -14.41 -1.65 5.68
N LEU A 103 -13.13 -1.31 5.64
CA LEU A 103 -12.04 -2.09 6.22
C LEU A 103 -11.48 -1.36 7.44
N LYS A 104 -11.20 -2.08 8.52
CA LYS A 104 -10.60 -1.52 9.74
C LYS A 104 -9.22 -2.10 9.97
N ILE A 105 -8.27 -1.24 10.36
CA ILE A 105 -6.99 -1.68 10.90
C ILE A 105 -7.22 -2.17 12.33
N VAL A 106 -7.18 -3.48 12.53
CA VAL A 106 -7.49 -4.13 13.80
C VAL A 106 -6.25 -4.55 14.59
N ARG A 107 -5.08 -4.63 13.94
CA ARG A 107 -3.83 -5.10 14.54
C ARG A 107 -2.63 -4.31 14.00
N ALA A 108 -1.56 -4.27 14.78
CA ALA A 108 -0.26 -3.71 14.36
C ALA A 108 0.58 -4.69 13.53
N THR A 109 0.20 -5.97 13.50
CA THR A 109 0.87 -7.06 12.80
C THR A 109 -0.05 -7.71 11.77
N THR A 110 0.55 -8.41 10.80
CA THR A 110 -0.19 -9.16 9.79
C THR A 110 -1.05 -10.29 10.42
N PRO A 111 -2.30 -10.50 9.97
CA PRO A 111 -3.04 -9.67 9.03
C PRO A 111 -3.66 -8.43 9.72
N TRP A 112 -3.40 -7.25 9.16
CA TRP A 112 -3.78 -5.97 9.76
C TRP A 112 -5.27 -5.63 9.66
N LEU A 113 -5.93 -6.09 8.59
CA LEU A 113 -7.25 -5.62 8.18
C LEU A 113 -8.37 -6.62 8.52
N ALA A 114 -9.53 -6.07 8.91
CA ALA A 114 -10.79 -6.80 9.01
C ALA A 114 -11.92 -6.01 8.32
N SER A 115 -12.89 -6.71 7.74
CA SER A 115 -14.12 -6.10 7.22
C SER A 115 -15.04 -5.68 8.36
N LEU A 116 -15.64 -4.49 8.23
CA LEU A 116 -16.72 -4.02 9.13
C LEU A 116 -18.10 -4.15 8.49
N SER A 117 -18.18 -4.09 7.15
CA SER A 117 -19.46 -4.03 6.43
C SER A 117 -20.08 -5.40 6.18
N LEU A 118 -19.28 -6.47 6.23
CA LEU A 118 -19.71 -7.82 5.82
C LEU A 118 -19.46 -8.82 6.96
N PRO A 119 -20.51 -9.53 7.41
CA PRO A 119 -20.38 -10.52 8.47
C PRO A 119 -19.72 -11.81 7.99
N ASP A 120 -19.81 -12.11 6.68
CA ASP A 120 -19.40 -13.38 6.09
C ASP A 120 -18.10 -13.21 5.30
N CYS A 121 -17.01 -13.08 6.03
CA CYS A 121 -15.66 -13.03 5.50
C CYS A 121 -14.92 -14.33 5.85
N SER A 122 -14.22 -14.90 4.87
CA SER A 122 -13.25 -15.96 5.18
C SER A 122 -12.24 -15.45 6.19
N SER A 123 -11.64 -16.35 6.98
CA SER A 123 -10.36 -16.01 7.60
C SER A 123 -9.34 -15.69 6.50
N TRP A 124 -8.27 -14.98 6.87
CA TRP A 124 -7.13 -14.80 5.98
C TRP A 124 -6.53 -16.18 5.65
N LEU A 125 -6.77 -16.66 4.43
CA LEU A 125 -6.28 -17.96 3.95
C LEU A 125 -5.26 -17.69 2.85
N ALA A 126 -4.04 -18.22 3.01
CA ALA A 126 -2.95 -18.01 2.06
C ALA A 126 -2.73 -16.52 1.70
N ASN A 127 -2.77 -15.64 2.70
CA ASN A 127 -2.64 -14.18 2.55
C ASN A 127 -3.72 -13.54 1.66
N ARG A 128 -4.90 -14.16 1.57
CA ARG A 128 -6.08 -13.63 0.87
C ARG A 128 -7.27 -13.57 1.83
N LEU A 129 -7.99 -12.46 1.77
CA LEU A 129 -9.29 -12.28 2.42
C LEU A 129 -10.35 -12.18 1.34
N ALA A 130 -11.44 -12.94 1.48
CA ALA A 130 -12.59 -12.83 0.59
C ALA A 130 -13.87 -12.76 1.42
N CYS A 131 -14.69 -11.76 1.15
CA CYS A 131 -15.98 -11.58 1.81
C CYS A 131 -17.12 -11.72 0.81
N LYS A 132 -18.20 -12.34 1.25
CA LYS A 132 -19.43 -12.52 0.49
C LYS A 132 -20.53 -11.63 1.06
N GLN A 133 -21.48 -11.28 0.21
CA GLN A 133 -22.69 -10.61 0.66
C GLN A 133 -23.69 -11.66 1.16
N PRO A 134 -24.44 -11.39 2.26
CA PRO A 134 -25.45 -12.32 2.73
C PRO A 134 -26.44 -12.70 1.62
N GLY A 135 -26.67 -14.00 1.42
CA GLY A 135 -27.56 -14.51 0.38
C GLY A 135 -26.98 -14.55 -1.04
N ASN A 136 -25.71 -14.14 -1.23
CA ASN A 136 -25.01 -14.22 -2.52
C ASN A 136 -23.70 -15.00 -2.36
N GLN A 137 -23.44 -15.93 -3.27
CA GLN A 137 -22.18 -16.68 -3.28
C GLN A 137 -21.00 -15.90 -3.87
N ASN A 138 -21.26 -14.77 -4.53
CA ASN A 138 -20.24 -13.96 -5.17
C ASN A 138 -19.39 -13.20 -4.14
N GLU A 139 -18.07 -13.25 -4.34
CA GLU A 139 -17.11 -12.47 -3.56
C GLU A 139 -17.23 -10.98 -3.93
N VAL A 140 -17.52 -10.16 -2.93
CA VAL A 140 -17.82 -8.73 -3.08
C VAL A 140 -16.71 -7.82 -2.57
N LEU A 141 -15.84 -8.33 -1.70
CA LEU A 141 -14.66 -7.64 -1.20
C LEU A 141 -13.52 -8.63 -1.15
N LEU A 142 -12.40 -8.27 -1.77
CA LEU A 142 -11.20 -9.09 -1.87
C LEU A 142 -10.02 -8.31 -1.30
N CYS A 143 -9.13 -8.96 -0.56
CA CYS A 143 -7.81 -8.42 -0.24
C CYS A 143 -6.73 -9.47 -0.43
N ALA A 144 -5.52 -9.03 -0.77
CA ALA A 144 -4.34 -9.87 -0.81
C ALA A 144 -3.15 -9.14 -0.17
N ILE A 145 -2.24 -9.92 0.41
CA ILE A 145 -0.95 -9.45 0.96
C ILE A 145 0.18 -10.17 0.21
N SER A 146 1.24 -9.46 -0.15
CA SER A 146 2.50 -10.04 -0.63
C SER A 146 3.70 -9.27 -0.07
N GLN A 147 4.88 -9.86 -0.17
CA GLN A 147 6.12 -9.14 0.13
C GLN A 147 6.28 -7.98 -0.86
N LYS A 148 6.73 -6.83 -0.33
CA LYS A 148 7.15 -5.70 -1.14
C LYS A 148 8.42 -6.11 -1.91
N PRO A 149 8.60 -5.69 -3.17
CA PRO A 149 9.89 -5.83 -3.82
C PRO A 149 10.96 -5.16 -2.95
N SER A 150 12.04 -5.88 -2.61
CA SER A 150 13.20 -5.22 -2.00
C SER A 150 13.70 -4.16 -2.98
N PRO A 151 14.08 -2.96 -2.52
CA PRO A 151 14.74 -1.99 -3.39
C PRO A 151 16.03 -2.63 -3.88
N VAL A 152 16.03 -3.09 -5.12
CA VAL A 152 17.23 -3.68 -5.72
C VAL A 152 18.16 -2.51 -5.96
N VAL A 153 19.16 -2.35 -5.08
CA VAL A 153 20.30 -1.46 -5.31
C VAL A 153 21.09 -2.04 -6.48
N MET A 154 20.63 -1.75 -7.70
CA MET A 154 21.44 -1.96 -8.88
C MET A 154 22.54 -0.91 -8.83
N ARG A 155 23.75 -1.31 -8.47
CA ARG A 155 24.95 -0.57 -8.87
C ARG A 155 24.79 -0.30 -10.36
N ALA A 156 24.84 0.98 -10.72
CA ALA A 156 24.72 1.45 -12.10
C ALA A 156 25.38 0.44 -13.03
N VAL A 157 24.61 -0.11 -13.96
CA VAL A 157 25.16 -0.99 -14.99
C VAL A 157 26.13 -0.11 -15.76
N GLN A 158 27.41 -0.15 -15.39
CA GLN A 158 28.47 0.42 -16.18
C GLN A 158 28.52 -0.41 -17.45
N SER A 159 27.77 0.03 -18.46
CA SER A 159 27.90 -0.44 -19.82
C SER A 159 29.36 -0.26 -20.21
N LYS A 160 30.13 -1.35 -20.19
CA LYS A 160 31.46 -1.37 -20.77
C LYS A 160 31.27 -1.22 -22.28
N THR A 161 31.45 0.01 -22.75
CA THR A 161 31.42 0.38 -24.15
C THR A 161 32.51 -0.38 -24.90
N SER A 162 32.13 -1.29 -25.80
CA SER A 162 33.02 -1.75 -26.88
C SER A 162 32.45 -1.32 -28.23
N VAL A 163 33.05 -0.25 -28.77
CA VAL A 163 33.26 0.12 -30.18
C VAL A 163 32.04 0.11 -31.15
N THR A 164 31.63 1.34 -31.46
CA THR A 164 31.17 1.96 -32.72
C THR A 164 30.68 1.11 -33.91
N VAL A 165 29.45 1.36 -34.37
CA VAL A 165 29.13 1.59 -35.80
C VAL A 165 28.04 2.67 -35.93
N ARG A 166 28.22 3.58 -36.89
CA ARG A 166 27.32 4.68 -37.23
C ARG A 166 25.99 4.18 -37.80
N GLY A 167 24.90 4.73 -37.30
CA GLY A 167 23.57 4.68 -37.91
C GLY A 167 22.63 5.50 -37.02
N PHE A 168 22.24 6.69 -37.48
CA PHE A 168 21.11 7.42 -36.90
C PHE A 168 19.87 6.59 -37.22
N ASP A 169 19.37 5.87 -36.23
CA ASP A 169 18.10 5.15 -36.32
C ASP A 169 17.40 5.24 -34.96
N ASP A 170 16.09 5.42 -35.03
CA ASP A 170 15.19 5.81 -33.94
C ASP A 170 15.44 4.98 -32.65
N HIS A 171 15.79 5.67 -31.55
CA HIS A 171 16.56 5.15 -30.41
C HIS A 171 15.80 4.19 -29.43
N LEU A 172 14.86 3.38 -29.91
CA LEU A 172 14.20 2.38 -29.07
C LEU A 172 15.04 1.09 -28.99
N GLN A 173 15.86 0.98 -27.94
CA GLN A 173 16.71 -0.19 -27.74
C GLN A 173 15.88 -1.36 -27.20
N ARG A 174 15.59 -2.35 -28.06
CA ARG A 174 14.94 -3.61 -27.63
C ARG A 174 15.94 -4.46 -26.85
N GLN A 175 15.65 -4.72 -25.58
CA GLN A 175 16.56 -5.45 -24.68
C GLN A 175 16.63 -6.94 -25.02
N SER A 176 17.78 -7.55 -24.73
CA SER A 176 17.99 -8.99 -24.89
C SER A 176 17.19 -9.80 -23.85
N PRO A 177 16.82 -11.08 -24.11
CA PRO A 177 16.04 -11.90 -23.17
C PRO A 177 16.62 -12.01 -21.74
N PRO A 178 17.95 -12.09 -21.51
CA PRO A 178 18.52 -12.10 -20.17
C PRO A 178 18.30 -10.78 -19.40
N GLU A 179 18.35 -9.65 -20.10
CA GLU A 179 18.13 -8.33 -19.52
C GLU A 179 16.65 -8.11 -19.20
N GLN A 180 15.75 -8.58 -20.06
CA GLN A 180 14.30 -8.57 -19.79
C GLN A 180 13.94 -9.30 -18.49
N ARG A 181 14.57 -10.45 -18.20
CA ARG A 181 14.37 -11.19 -16.93
C ARG A 181 14.82 -10.40 -15.70
N LYS A 182 15.78 -9.48 -15.85
CA LYS A 182 16.22 -8.60 -14.77
C LYS A 182 15.10 -7.62 -14.39
N TRP A 183 14.50 -6.98 -15.39
CA TRP A 183 13.40 -6.03 -15.23
C TRP A 183 12.11 -6.72 -14.75
N ALA A 184 11.86 -7.95 -15.19
CA ALA A 184 10.73 -8.76 -14.75
C ALA A 184 10.63 -8.87 -13.22
N ARG A 185 11.77 -8.93 -12.51
CA ARG A 185 11.80 -9.07 -11.05
C ARG A 185 11.19 -7.90 -10.29
N PHE A 186 11.18 -6.70 -10.87
CA PHE A 186 10.53 -5.53 -10.27
C PHE A 186 9.00 -5.64 -10.39
N VAL A 187 8.53 -6.24 -11.48
CA VAL A 187 7.11 -6.34 -11.84
C VAL A 187 6.45 -7.55 -11.20
N SER A 188 7.17 -8.68 -11.09
CA SER A 188 6.61 -9.95 -10.60
C SER A 188 5.88 -9.85 -9.25
N PRO A 189 6.36 -9.14 -8.22
CA PRO A 189 5.65 -9.05 -6.95
C PRO A 189 4.26 -8.41 -7.07
N GLY A 190 4.11 -7.37 -7.91
CA GLY A 190 2.83 -6.72 -8.17
C GLY A 190 1.87 -7.62 -8.95
N ILE A 191 2.35 -8.31 -9.98
CA ILE A 191 1.54 -9.27 -10.75
C ILE A 191 1.09 -10.44 -9.89
N ASN A 192 1.99 -10.99 -9.07
CA ASN A 192 1.66 -12.08 -8.15
C ASN A 192 0.67 -11.64 -7.07
N LEU A 193 0.72 -10.37 -6.64
CA LEU A 193 -0.29 -9.81 -5.75
C LEU A 193 -1.68 -9.78 -6.43
N CYS A 194 -1.75 -9.34 -7.69
CA CYS A 194 -2.99 -9.34 -8.48
C CYS A 194 -3.55 -10.76 -8.71
N ARG A 195 -2.67 -11.73 -9.00
CA ARG A 195 -3.04 -13.16 -9.10
C ARG A 195 -3.66 -13.68 -7.82
N ARG A 196 -3.05 -13.36 -6.68
CA ARG A 196 -3.54 -13.74 -5.35
C ARG A 196 -4.87 -13.08 -5.03
N LEU A 197 -5.04 -11.80 -5.34
CA LEU A 197 -6.28 -11.05 -5.12
C LEU A 197 -7.46 -11.73 -5.84
N LEU A 198 -7.28 -12.01 -7.13
CA LEU A 198 -8.34 -12.53 -8.02
C LEU A 198 -8.38 -14.06 -8.10
N ASN A 199 -7.52 -14.74 -7.33
CA ASN A 199 -7.39 -16.20 -7.32
C ASN A 199 -7.23 -16.80 -8.74
N THR A 200 -6.29 -16.27 -9.50
CA THR A 200 -6.02 -16.69 -10.89
C THR A 200 -4.55 -17.06 -11.08
N ASN A 201 -4.30 -18.07 -11.93
CA ASN A 201 -2.97 -18.47 -12.39
C ASN A 201 -2.78 -18.16 -13.88
N GLN A 202 -3.61 -17.28 -14.45
CA GLN A 202 -3.52 -16.92 -15.86
C GLN A 202 -2.15 -16.29 -16.17
N ALA A 203 -1.52 -16.76 -17.24
CA ALA A 203 -0.31 -16.16 -17.80
C ALA A 203 -0.65 -14.82 -18.43
N ILE A 204 0.28 -13.86 -18.37
CA ILE A 204 0.10 -12.53 -18.95
C ILE A 204 1.41 -12.04 -19.56
N THR A 205 1.37 -11.54 -20.80
CA THR A 205 2.49 -10.83 -21.41
C THR A 205 2.21 -9.34 -21.42
N LEU A 206 3.07 -8.61 -20.71
CA LEU A 206 3.02 -7.16 -20.65
C LEU A 206 4.05 -6.60 -21.64
N SER A 207 3.70 -5.52 -22.34
CA SER A 207 4.65 -4.68 -23.05
C SER A 207 4.60 -3.27 -22.51
N TRP A 208 5.77 -2.69 -22.25
CA TRP A 208 5.89 -1.34 -21.72
C TRP A 208 7.22 -0.71 -22.13
N THR A 209 7.34 0.60 -21.91
CA THR A 209 8.55 1.38 -22.12
C THR A 209 9.00 1.95 -20.78
N ILE A 210 10.28 1.79 -20.45
CA ILE A 210 10.92 2.49 -19.34
C ILE A 210 11.56 3.76 -19.91
N GLU A 211 11.12 4.91 -19.44
CA GLU A 211 11.68 6.21 -19.78
C GLU A 211 13.02 6.43 -19.06
N THR A 212 13.80 7.41 -19.49
CA THR A 212 15.13 7.69 -18.92
C THR A 212 15.13 7.98 -17.42
N THR A 213 14.00 8.47 -16.89
CA THR A 213 13.78 8.77 -15.46
C THR A 213 13.30 7.56 -14.64
N GLY A 214 13.20 6.37 -15.26
CA GLY A 214 12.71 5.17 -14.60
C GLY A 214 11.18 5.06 -14.51
N THR A 215 10.43 6.01 -15.08
CA THR A 215 8.97 5.95 -15.21
C THR A 215 8.52 4.99 -16.31
N VAL A 216 7.31 4.47 -16.19
CA VAL A 216 6.71 3.59 -17.19
C VAL A 216 5.77 4.37 -18.10
N SER A 217 5.89 4.15 -19.41
CA SER A 217 4.92 4.59 -20.41
C SER A 217 4.54 3.46 -21.39
N HIS A 218 3.48 3.69 -22.16
CA HIS A 218 3.00 2.77 -23.20
C HIS A 218 2.74 1.33 -22.71
N ALA A 219 2.29 1.18 -21.46
CA ALA A 219 1.97 -0.10 -20.87
C ALA A 219 0.74 -0.73 -21.54
N SER A 220 0.86 -2.00 -21.91
CA SER A 220 -0.19 -2.74 -22.62
C SER A 220 -0.07 -4.24 -22.39
N ILE A 221 -1.18 -4.94 -22.66
CA ILE A 221 -1.24 -6.41 -22.64
C ILE A 221 -1.18 -6.89 -24.10
N VAL A 222 -0.34 -7.88 -24.35
CA VAL A 222 -0.12 -8.39 -25.72
C VAL A 222 -1.22 -9.37 -26.13
N GLU A 223 -1.66 -10.25 -25.22
CA GLU A 223 -2.68 -11.26 -25.54
C GLU A 223 -4.11 -10.77 -25.36
N SER A 224 -5.02 -11.34 -26.16
CA SER A 224 -6.45 -11.21 -25.96
C SER A 224 -6.99 -12.34 -25.07
N GLY A 225 -8.16 -12.13 -24.46
CA GLY A 225 -8.83 -13.17 -23.65
C GLY A 225 -8.34 -13.28 -22.20
N ILE A 226 -7.57 -12.32 -21.71
CA ILE A 226 -7.23 -12.22 -20.29
C ILE A 226 -8.41 -11.63 -19.51
N ASP A 227 -8.66 -12.13 -18.30
CA ASP A 227 -9.67 -11.58 -17.41
C ASP A 227 -9.48 -10.06 -17.26
N ARG A 228 -10.56 -9.29 -17.42
CA ARG A 228 -10.49 -7.82 -17.42
C ARG A 228 -10.05 -7.26 -16.08
N GLN A 229 -10.47 -7.88 -14.96
CA GLN A 229 -10.09 -7.41 -13.63
C GLN A 229 -8.61 -7.68 -13.36
N PHE A 230 -8.12 -8.84 -13.78
CA PHE A 230 -6.71 -9.22 -13.66
C PHE A 230 -5.83 -8.34 -14.53
N SER A 231 -6.22 -8.13 -15.78
CA SER A 231 -5.58 -7.22 -16.74
C SER A 231 -5.44 -5.81 -16.17
N ALA A 232 -6.53 -5.23 -15.67
CA ALA A 232 -6.53 -3.90 -15.08
C ALA A 232 -5.69 -3.82 -13.80
N CYS A 233 -5.67 -4.88 -12.98
CA CYS A 233 -4.81 -4.92 -11.80
C CYS A 233 -3.32 -4.97 -12.19
N ALA A 234 -2.98 -5.80 -13.18
CA ALA A 234 -1.61 -5.98 -13.65
C ALA A 234 -1.02 -4.70 -14.26
N LEU A 235 -1.79 -3.98 -15.07
CA LEU A 235 -1.37 -2.70 -15.65
C LEU A 235 -1.16 -1.63 -14.57
N GLU A 236 -2.11 -1.48 -13.65
CA GLU A 236 -1.99 -0.54 -12.52
C GLU A 236 -0.80 -0.90 -11.61
N ALA A 237 -0.50 -2.19 -11.45
CA ALA A 237 0.68 -2.65 -10.72
C ALA A 237 1.99 -2.29 -11.42
N LEU A 238 2.00 -2.22 -12.74
CA LEU A 238 3.17 -1.89 -13.55
C LEU A 238 3.45 -0.38 -13.60
N GLU A 239 2.41 0.44 -13.76
CA GLU A 239 2.51 1.90 -13.90
C GLU A 239 3.15 2.61 -12.71
N HIS A 240 3.13 1.98 -11.54
CA HIS A 240 3.58 2.58 -10.27
C HIS A 240 4.85 1.93 -9.71
N ILE A 241 5.63 1.28 -10.59
CA ILE A 241 6.94 0.73 -10.23
C ILE A 241 7.99 1.77 -10.54
N ASP A 242 8.78 2.10 -9.54
CA ASP A 242 9.99 2.91 -9.71
C ASP A 242 11.11 2.00 -10.25
N PHE A 243 11.42 2.15 -11.53
CA PHE A 243 12.61 1.52 -12.10
C PHE A 243 13.84 2.42 -11.86
N PRO A 244 15.05 1.83 -11.74
CA PRO A 244 16.27 2.63 -11.83
C PRO A 244 16.37 3.35 -13.18
N ASP A 245 16.95 4.54 -13.16
CA ASP A 245 17.25 5.34 -14.35
C ASP A 245 17.96 4.50 -15.42
N VAL A 246 17.56 4.72 -16.68
CA VAL A 246 18.14 4.06 -17.85
C VAL A 246 18.74 5.10 -18.78
N ALA A 247 19.87 4.78 -19.40
CA ALA A 247 20.56 5.72 -20.30
C ALA A 247 19.73 6.08 -21.54
N HIS A 248 18.88 5.16 -22.00
CA HIS A 248 18.02 5.30 -23.16
C HIS A 248 16.66 4.67 -22.87
N GLU A 249 15.61 5.17 -23.53
CA GLU A 249 14.29 4.57 -23.48
C GLU A 249 14.36 3.09 -23.86
N THR A 250 13.77 2.27 -23.00
CA THR A 250 13.93 0.83 -23.05
C THR A 250 12.58 0.16 -23.17
N ARG A 251 12.30 -0.43 -24.33
CA ARG A 251 11.06 -1.18 -24.57
C ARG A 251 11.21 -2.64 -24.14
N LEU A 252 10.26 -3.10 -23.34
CA LEU A 252 10.19 -4.45 -22.79
C LEU A 252 8.90 -5.15 -23.21
N THR A 253 9.01 -6.46 -23.36
CA THR A 253 7.87 -7.36 -23.55
C THR A 253 8.17 -8.63 -22.78
N VAL A 254 7.42 -8.90 -21.71
CA VAL A 254 7.74 -9.99 -20.77
C VAL A 254 6.48 -10.76 -20.40
N SER A 255 6.57 -12.08 -20.48
CA SER A 255 5.55 -13.01 -20.01
C SER A 255 5.77 -13.37 -18.55
N PHE A 256 4.70 -13.33 -17.76
CA PHE A 256 4.66 -13.64 -16.33
C PHE A 256 3.73 -14.81 -16.03
#